data_AF-A0A7X8CYP5-F1
#
_entry.id   AF-A0A7X8CYP5-F1
#
_cell.length_a   1.000
_cell.length_b   1.000
_cell.length_c   1.000
_cell.angle_alpha   90.00
_cell.angle_beta   90.00
_cell.angle_gamma   90.00
#
_symmetry.space_group_name_H-M   'P 1'
#
loop_
_entity.id
_entity.type
_entity.pdbx_description
1 polymer ?
#
loop_
_entity_poly.entity_id
_entity_poly.type
_entity_poly.pdbx_seq_one_letter_code
_entity_poly.pdbx_strand_id
1 'polypeptide(L)'
;GNVLHVHDLVDYVAEEARRAGAACARWIRGGRPGRELRVKAGPNVRYAAPCRVSPDSPNKLYLRTLIVKNDAVLEVRLDNRVIQSRKKPHVQPSEMISVTLEPKDLAGAGPDSAVEIAIL
;
A
#
# COMPACT_ATOMS: atom_id res chain seq x y z
N GLY A 1 28.15 -8.29 18.17
CA GLY A 1 26.88 -9.03 18.22
C GLY A 1 26.14 -8.78 16.93
N ASN A 2 26.08 -9.80 16.07
CA ASN A 2 25.38 -9.70 14.80
C ASN A 2 23.89 -9.94 15.06
N VAL A 3 23.13 -8.86 15.27
CA VAL A 3 21.67 -8.92 15.32
C VAL A 3 21.17 -8.18 14.09
N LEU A 4 21.29 -8.87 12.95
CA LEU A 4 20.48 -8.56 11.79
C LEU A 4 19.04 -8.69 12.26
N HIS A 5 18.36 -7.56 12.50
CA HIS A 5 16.92 -7.53 12.59
C HIS A 5 16.37 -8.02 11.26
N VAL A 6 16.21 -9.34 11.14
CA VAL A 6 15.37 -9.96 10.13
C VAL A 6 13.95 -9.59 10.54
N HIS A 7 13.49 -8.44 10.05
CA HIS A 7 12.07 -8.27 9.93
C HIS A 7 11.58 -9.29 8.92
N ASP A 8 10.45 -9.89 9.27
CA ASP A 8 9.67 -10.95 8.64
C ASP A 8 9.22 -10.60 7.19
N LEU A 9 10.20 -10.24 6.34
CA LEU A 9 10.03 -9.74 4.98
C LEU A 9 9.95 -10.88 3.95
N VAL A 10 10.07 -12.14 4.38
CA VAL A 10 10.20 -13.26 3.43
C VAL A 10 8.95 -13.42 2.57
N ASP A 11 7.75 -13.33 3.15
CA ASP A 11 6.51 -13.54 2.39
C ASP A 11 6.15 -12.33 1.49
N TYR A 12 6.52 -11.12 1.91
CA TYR A 12 6.19 -9.88 1.18
C TYR A 12 7.16 -9.57 0.05
N VAL A 13 8.45 -9.85 0.25
CA VAL A 13 9.44 -9.80 -0.84
C VAL A 13 9.06 -10.81 -1.92
N ALA A 14 8.52 -11.98 -1.55
CA ALA A 14 8.01 -12.93 -2.51
C ALA A 14 6.77 -12.42 -3.27
N GLU A 15 5.83 -11.74 -2.62
CA GLU A 15 4.66 -11.17 -3.30
C GLU A 15 5.06 -10.01 -4.24
N GLU A 16 5.93 -9.10 -3.80
CA GLU A 16 6.46 -8.01 -4.64
C GLU A 16 7.32 -8.55 -5.79
N ALA A 17 8.17 -9.54 -5.55
CA ALA A 17 8.99 -10.18 -6.59
C ALA A 17 8.12 -10.91 -7.62
N ARG A 18 7.03 -11.59 -7.21
CA ARG A 18 6.06 -12.18 -8.14
C ARG A 18 5.37 -11.11 -8.99
N ARG A 19 4.97 -9.98 -8.41
CA ARG A 19 4.38 -8.86 -9.16
C ARG A 19 5.36 -8.26 -10.17
N ALA A 20 6.61 -8.03 -9.75
CA ALA A 20 7.68 -7.54 -10.62
C ALA A 20 8.00 -8.52 -11.75
N GLY A 21 8.09 -9.82 -11.43
CA GLY A 21 8.30 -10.89 -12.41
C GLY A 21 7.16 -10.97 -13.44
N ALA A 22 5.91 -10.89 -12.99
CA ALA A 22 4.75 -10.86 -13.87
C ALA A 22 4.74 -9.61 -14.78
N ALA A 23 5.17 -8.45 -14.27
CA ALA A 23 5.32 -7.23 -15.06
C ALA A 23 6.41 -7.37 -16.13
N CYS A 24 7.61 -7.87 -15.78
CA CYS A 24 8.69 -8.14 -16.73
C CYS A 24 8.27 -9.14 -17.82
N ALA A 25 7.60 -10.23 -17.42
CA ALA A 25 7.12 -11.23 -18.38
C ALA A 25 6.09 -10.64 -19.36
N ARG A 26 5.20 -9.76 -18.89
CA ARG A 26 4.25 -9.03 -19.75
C ARG A 26 4.95 -8.05 -20.70
N TRP A 27 5.95 -7.33 -20.21
CA TRP A 27 6.74 -6.40 -21.02
C TRP A 27 7.46 -7.11 -22.16
N ILE A 28 8.14 -8.23 -21.88
CA ILE A 28 8.85 -9.04 -22.89
C ILE A 28 7.88 -9.58 -23.95
N ARG A 29 6.62 -9.88 -23.58
CA ARG A 29 5.56 -10.33 -24.50
C ARG A 29 4.88 -9.20 -25.28
N GLY A 30 5.38 -7.96 -25.22
CA GLY A 30 4.81 -6.80 -25.92
C GLY A 30 3.57 -6.20 -25.24
N GLY A 31 3.25 -6.63 -24.02
CA GLY A 31 2.21 -6.00 -23.21
C GLY A 31 2.66 -4.64 -22.69
N ARG A 32 1.82 -3.62 -22.85
CA ARG A 32 2.06 -2.31 -22.22
C ARG A 32 1.85 -2.43 -20.70
N PRO A 33 2.66 -1.74 -19.88
CA PRO A 33 2.40 -1.66 -18.45
C PRO A 33 0.98 -1.13 -18.26
N GLY A 34 0.19 -1.86 -17.48
CA GLY A 34 -1.16 -1.43 -17.13
C GLY A 34 -1.12 -0.11 -16.39
N ARG A 35 -2.29 0.48 -16.18
CA ARG A 35 -2.40 1.68 -15.36
C ARG A 35 -1.94 1.35 -13.94
N GLU A 36 -1.09 2.20 -13.38
CA GLU A 36 -0.58 2.04 -12.01
C GLU A 36 -0.69 3.37 -11.28
N LEU A 37 -1.25 3.31 -10.08
CA LEU A 37 -1.33 4.45 -9.18
C LEU A 37 -0.19 4.38 -8.18
N ARG A 38 0.42 5.52 -7.89
CA ARG A 38 1.48 5.61 -6.87
C ARG A 38 0.85 5.63 -5.48
N VAL A 39 1.44 4.86 -4.57
CA VAL A 39 1.08 4.86 -3.16
C VAL A 39 2.06 5.78 -2.42
N LYS A 40 1.53 6.73 -1.67
CA LYS A 40 2.27 7.65 -0.81
C LYS A 40 1.97 7.34 0.65
N ALA A 41 3.02 7.24 1.45
CA ALA A 41 2.88 7.25 2.90
C ALA A 41 2.65 8.69 3.35
N GLY A 42 1.49 8.94 3.94
CA GLY A 42 1.11 10.22 4.53
C GLY A 42 1.54 10.32 6.00
N PRO A 43 0.92 11.24 6.77
CA PRO A 43 1.22 11.45 8.18
C PRO A 43 1.14 10.16 9.00
N ASN A 44 2.07 10.02 9.94
CA ASN A 44 2.13 8.91 10.91
C ASN A 44 2.25 7.50 10.29
N VAL A 45 2.54 7.40 8.99
CA VAL A 45 2.85 6.16 8.28
C VAL A 45 4.34 6.13 7.95
N ARG A 46 5.03 5.06 8.36
CA ARG A 46 6.47 4.88 8.16
C ARG A 46 6.78 4.50 6.73
N TYR A 47 6.01 3.57 6.18
CA TYR A 47 6.04 3.16 4.80
C TYR A 47 4.74 2.44 4.46
N ALA A 48 4.41 2.41 3.17
CA ALA A 48 3.33 1.61 2.61
C ALA A 48 3.89 0.79 1.44
N ALA A 49 3.54 -0.49 1.39
CA ALA A 49 3.95 -1.44 0.38
C ALA A 49 2.72 -2.22 -0.12
N PRO A 50 2.62 -2.52 -1.42
CA PRO A 50 3.49 -2.06 -2.50
C PRO A 50 3.38 -0.54 -2.76
N CYS A 51 4.44 0.05 -3.31
CA CYS A 51 4.49 1.48 -3.68
C CYS A 51 3.63 1.81 -4.91
N ARG A 52 3.11 0.79 -5.61
CA ARG A 52 2.30 0.90 -6.83
C ARG A 52 1.15 -0.08 -6.77
N VAL A 53 -0.03 0.37 -7.17
CA VAL A 53 -1.25 -0.44 -7.20
C VAL A 53 -1.95 -0.30 -8.54
N SER A 54 -2.56 -1.40 -9.01
CA SER A 54 -3.28 -1.40 -10.28
C SER A 54 -4.77 -1.13 -10.02
N PRO A 55 -5.38 -0.08 -10.59
CA PRO A 55 -6.79 0.24 -10.34
C PRO A 55 -7.75 -0.83 -10.87
N ASP A 56 -7.30 -1.66 -11.80
CA ASP A 56 -8.12 -2.69 -12.46
C ASP A 56 -8.16 -4.01 -11.67
N SER A 57 -7.43 -4.13 -10.56
CA SER A 57 -7.34 -5.35 -9.76
C SER A 57 -7.41 -5.05 -8.25
N PRO A 58 -7.84 -6.01 -7.42
CA PRO A 58 -7.80 -5.84 -5.97
C PRO A 58 -6.35 -5.76 -5.50
N ASN A 59 -6.03 -4.72 -4.72
CA ASN A 59 -4.68 -4.53 -4.19
C ASN A 59 -4.70 -4.63 -2.67
N LYS A 60 -3.88 -5.52 -2.14
CA LYS A 60 -3.58 -5.55 -0.73
C LYS A 60 -2.33 -4.69 -0.48
N LEU A 61 -2.51 -3.70 0.38
CA LEU A 61 -1.51 -2.77 0.87
C LEU A 61 -1.18 -3.12 2.32
N TYR A 62 0.06 -2.90 2.70
CA TYR A 62 0.60 -3.10 4.02
C TYR A 62 1.33 -1.84 4.42
N LEU A 63 1.08 -1.37 5.62
CA LEU A 63 1.76 -0.20 6.14
C LEU A 63 2.18 -0.43 7.59
N ARG A 64 3.20 0.32 7.99
CA ARG A 64 3.66 0.38 9.37
C ARG A 64 3.49 1.79 9.88
N THR A 65 2.95 1.96 11.07
CA THR A 65 2.77 3.30 11.66
C THR A 65 4.09 3.80 12.26
N LEU A 66 4.23 5.12 12.38
CA LEU A 66 5.35 5.77 13.08
C LEU A 66 5.05 5.97 14.57
N ILE A 67 3.78 6.09 14.92
CA ILE A 67 3.32 6.43 16.27
C ILE A 67 2.55 5.27 16.90
N VAL A 68 2.54 5.29 18.23
CA VAL A 68 1.57 4.54 19.04
C VAL A 68 0.40 5.46 19.32
N LYS A 69 -0.81 5.05 18.96
CA LYS A 69 -2.02 5.85 19.17
C LYS A 69 -3.22 4.94 19.44
N ASN A 70 -4.05 5.33 20.41
CA ASN A 70 -5.35 4.72 20.66
C ASN A 70 -6.42 5.47 19.85
N ASP A 71 -7.45 4.75 19.40
CA ASP A 71 -8.56 5.30 18.60
C ASP A 71 -8.09 6.07 17.36
N ALA A 72 -7.05 5.55 16.69
CA ALA A 72 -6.51 6.14 15.48
C ALA A 72 -7.45 5.92 14.28
N VAL A 73 -7.45 6.85 13.33
CA VAL A 73 -8.22 6.71 12.09
C VAL A 73 -7.27 6.46 10.93
N LEU A 74 -7.37 5.28 10.33
CA LEU A 74 -6.70 5.00 9.07
C LEU A 74 -7.52 5.58 7.93
N GLU A 75 -6.96 6.52 7.20
CA GLU A 75 -7.57 7.11 6.01
C GLU A 75 -6.76 6.75 4.77
N VAL A 76 -7.48 6.32 3.74
CA VAL A 76 -6.95 6.16 2.39
C VAL A 76 -7.58 7.24 1.52
N ARG A 77 -6.73 8.05 0.90
CA ARG A 77 -7.11 9.19 0.07
C ARG A 77 -6.65 8.94 -1.35
N LEU A 78 -7.51 9.21 -2.31
CA LEU A 78 -7.20 9.25 -3.74
C LEU A 78 -7.27 10.71 -4.17
N ASP A 79 -6.15 11.30 -4.57
CA ASP A 79 -6.07 12.72 -4.94
C ASP A 79 -6.79 13.65 -3.96
N ASN A 80 -6.42 13.57 -2.68
CA ASN A 80 -6.99 14.34 -1.58
C ASN A 80 -8.43 13.98 -1.16
N ARG A 81 -9.13 13.11 -1.91
CA ARG A 81 -10.47 12.61 -1.57
C ARG A 81 -10.39 11.33 -0.75
N VAL A 82 -11.03 11.28 0.41
CA VAL A 82 -11.10 10.05 1.23
C VAL A 82 -11.95 9.00 0.49
N ILE A 83 -11.33 7.88 0.14
CA ILE A 83 -12.00 6.73 -0.48
C ILE A 83 -12.32 5.64 0.55
N GLN A 84 -11.52 5.53 1.61
CA GLN A 84 -11.73 4.57 2.67
C GLN A 84 -11.28 5.17 4.01
N SER A 85 -12.06 4.94 5.06
CA SER A 85 -11.71 5.32 6.42
C SER A 85 -12.03 4.16 7.36
N ARG A 86 -11.10 3.80 8.24
CA ARG A 86 -11.25 2.74 9.23
C ARG A 86 -10.73 3.21 10.58
N LYS A 87 -11.58 3.15 11.59
CA LYS A 87 -11.16 3.37 12.97
C LYS A 87 -10.41 2.13 13.48
N LYS A 88 -9.28 2.37 14.14
CA LYS A 88 -8.44 1.35 14.78
C LYS A 88 -8.33 1.69 16.26
N PRO A 89 -8.75 0.79 17.17
CA PRO A 89 -8.73 1.06 18.61
C PRO A 89 -7.32 1.25 19.14
N HIS A 90 -6.34 0.62 18.52
CA HIS A 90 -4.93 0.76 18.83
C HIS A 90 -4.10 0.61 17.56
N VAL A 91 -3.09 1.45 17.40
CA VAL A 91 -2.05 1.32 16.37
C VAL A 91 -0.70 1.51 17.02
N GLN A 92 0.28 0.73 16.58
CA GLN A 92 1.66 0.81 17.07
C GLN A 92 2.65 0.40 15.98
N PRO A 93 3.88 0.94 15.98
CA PRO A 93 4.87 0.64 14.95
C PRO A 93 5.28 -0.84 14.88
N SER A 94 5.12 -1.57 15.98
CA SER A 94 5.39 -3.00 16.06
C SER A 94 4.37 -3.83 15.27
N GLU A 95 3.17 -3.29 15.04
CA GLU A 95 2.10 -3.94 14.29
C GLU A 95 2.11 -3.50 12.82
N MET A 96 1.83 -4.43 11.93
CA MET A 96 1.68 -4.15 10.51
C MET A 96 0.20 -4.13 10.15
N ILE A 97 -0.25 -3.02 9.57
CA ILE A 97 -1.66 -2.83 9.21
C ILE A 97 -1.81 -3.18 7.73
N SER A 98 -2.71 -4.12 7.43
CA SER A 98 -3.11 -4.43 6.05
C SER A 98 -4.39 -3.71 5.67
N VAL A 99 -4.42 -3.15 4.46
CA VAL A 99 -5.56 -2.48 3.85
C VAL A 99 -5.80 -3.11 2.49
N THR A 100 -7.03 -3.50 2.19
CA THR A 100 -7.40 -4.00 0.86
C THR A 100 -8.17 -2.90 0.13
N LEU A 101 -7.68 -2.54 -1.05
CA LEU A 101 -8.34 -1.63 -1.98
C LEU A 101 -9.00 -2.45 -3.09
N GLU A 102 -10.29 -2.25 -3.26
CA GLU A 102 -11.01 -2.86 -4.38
C GLU A 102 -10.92 -1.96 -5.63
N PRO A 103 -11.06 -2.52 -6.84
CA PRO A 103 -11.13 -1.74 -8.07
C PRO A 103 -12.21 -0.64 -8.03
N LYS A 104 -13.30 -0.88 -7.29
CA LYS A 104 -14.41 0.07 -7.10
C LYS A 104 -13.96 1.35 -6.39
N ASP A 105 -13.06 1.24 -5.41
CA ASP A 105 -12.53 2.37 -4.66
C ASP A 105 -11.56 3.22 -5.51
N LEU A 106 -10.93 2.57 -6.50
CA LEU A 106 -9.95 3.17 -7.40
C LEU A 106 -10.54 3.55 -8.77
N ALA A 107 -11.84 3.30 -9.01
CA ALA A 107 -12.50 3.59 -10.29
C ALA A 107 -12.51 5.08 -10.65
N GLY A 108 -12.47 5.96 -9.65
CA GLY A 108 -12.39 7.41 -9.82
C GLY A 108 -10.98 7.95 -10.08
N ALA A 109 -9.96 7.10 -10.12
CA ALA A 109 -8.58 7.53 -10.33
C ALA A 109 -8.42 8.05 -11.77
N GLY A 110 -7.75 9.20 -11.91
CA GLY A 110 -7.15 9.79 -13.11
C GLY A 110 -5.74 9.26 -13.40
N PRO A 111 -5.16 9.54 -14.60
CA PRO A 111 -3.90 8.92 -15.06
C PRO A 111 -2.71 9.20 -14.14
N ASP A 112 -2.74 10.34 -13.44
CA ASP A 112 -1.70 10.80 -12.51
C ASP A 112 -2.11 10.66 -11.03
N SER A 113 -3.20 9.93 -10.76
CA SER A 113 -3.72 9.83 -9.40
C SER A 113 -2.78 9.13 -8.45
N ALA A 114 -2.71 9.63 -7.22
CA ALA A 114 -1.94 9.05 -6.13
C ALA A 114 -2.86 8.63 -4.99
N VAL A 115 -2.59 7.44 -4.45
CA VAL A 115 -3.22 6.92 -3.24
C VAL A 115 -2.33 7.30 -2.05
N GLU A 116 -2.84 8.12 -1.15
CA GLU A 116 -2.16 8.48 0.09
C GLU A 116 -2.80 7.72 1.26
N ILE A 117 -1.98 7.13 2.12
CA ILE A 117 -2.44 6.47 3.34
C ILE A 117 -1.94 7.27 4.54
N ALA A 118 -2.85 7.71 5.40
CA ALA A 118 -2.55 8.47 6.60
C ALA A 118 -3.14 7.79 7.84
N ILE A 119 -2.46 7.96 8.97
CA ILE A 119 -3.01 7.64 10.30
C ILE A 119 -3.25 8.96 11.01
N LEU A 120 -4.52 9.28 11.27
CA LEU A 120 -4.91 10.49 11.99
C LEU A 120 -4.94 10.27 13.49
#